data_AF-A0A955V703-F1
#
_entry.id   AF-A0A955V703-F1
#
_cell.length_a   1.000
_cell.length_b   1.000
_cell.length_c   1.000
_cell.angle_alpha   90.00
_cell.angle_beta   90.00
_cell.angle_gamma   90.00
#
_symmetry.space_group_name_H-M   'P 1'
#
loop_
_entity.id
_entity.type
_entity.pdbx_description
1 polymer ?
#
loop_
_entity_poly.entity_id
_entity_poly.type
_entity_poly.pdbx_seq_one_letter_code
_entity_poly.pdbx_strand_id
1 'polypeptide(L)'
;ARVIDGAHAGDVIVALELDAGQRGAGSTSLVRRWASVDPAALRAHPLWVEGEAVRWDALRGRVVAERVARFDDLVFEARPVPLSDRVAAAALLLEQASADAEAALGTLDEAAEELLARLRTLARAFPELELPTARAPWLEGALPALCVGRAALDDLRRAPVAAAVLASLPWEVRRRLDAELPERIPIPSGRAAKLAYDAEGAPVLAVKIQELYGQSATPTVAGGRVPVVLHLLSPAGRPLQVTRDLASFWARTWPAVRGEMRSRYPKHDWPEDPLAATPSQRTIKRR
;
A
#
# COMPACT_ATOMS: atom_id res chain seq x y z
N ALA A 1 -39.23 6.66 24.24
CA ALA A 1 -40.21 6.21 23.24
C ALA A 1 -41.48 7.04 23.40
N ARG A 2 -41.89 7.80 22.38
CA ARG A 2 -43.21 8.47 22.43
C ARG A 2 -44.25 7.37 22.27
N VAL A 3 -45.02 7.16 23.32
CA VAL A 3 -46.06 6.13 23.40
C VAL A 3 -47.17 6.51 22.42
N ILE A 4 -47.41 5.65 21.45
CA ILE A 4 -48.64 5.68 20.66
C ILE A 4 -49.68 4.98 21.54
N ASP A 5 -50.69 5.71 22.03
CA ASP A 5 -51.71 5.14 22.92
C ASP A 5 -52.39 3.92 22.25
N GLY A 6 -52.37 2.78 22.95
CA GLY A 6 -52.95 1.52 22.48
C GLY A 6 -52.06 0.67 21.57
N ALA A 7 -50.87 1.14 21.18
CA ALA A 7 -49.87 0.31 20.50
C ALA A 7 -48.87 -0.27 21.52
N HIS A 8 -48.55 -1.55 21.35
CA HIS A 8 -47.58 -2.26 22.18
C HIS A 8 -46.21 -2.34 21.50
N ALA A 9 -45.17 -2.55 22.30
CA ALA A 9 -43.83 -2.80 21.76
C ALA A 9 -43.85 -4.09 20.92
N GLY A 10 -43.49 -3.96 19.64
CA GLY A 10 -43.53 -5.07 18.67
C GLY A 10 -44.71 -5.02 17.69
N ASP A 11 -45.67 -4.13 17.89
CA ASP A 11 -46.76 -3.92 16.93
C ASP A 11 -46.23 -3.30 15.64
N VAL A 12 -46.74 -3.79 14.51
CA VAL A 12 -46.52 -3.16 13.21
C VAL A 12 -47.73 -2.31 12.89
N ILE A 13 -47.47 -1.04 12.57
CA ILE A 13 -48.52 -0.06 12.35
C ILE A 13 -48.31 0.65 11.01
N VAL A 14 -49.41 1.14 10.43
CA VAL A 14 -49.37 2.16 9.38
C VAL A 14 -49.76 3.49 10.01
N ALA A 15 -48.85 4.46 9.95
CA ALA A 15 -49.13 5.84 10.34
C ALA A 15 -49.95 6.52 9.23
N LEU A 16 -51.21 6.82 9.52
CA LEU A 16 -52.15 7.47 8.59
C LEU A 16 -52.04 9.00 8.64
N GLU A 17 -51.59 9.53 9.78
CA GLU A 17 -51.38 10.96 9.97
C GLU A 17 -50.12 11.21 10.81
N LEU A 18 -49.19 11.95 10.22
CA LEU A 18 -47.91 12.33 10.79
C LEU A 18 -47.85 13.85 10.97
N ASP A 19 -47.51 14.29 12.16
CA ASP A 19 -47.18 15.68 12.46
C ASP A 19 -45.65 15.80 12.39
N ALA A 20 -45.16 16.43 11.32
CA ALA A 20 -43.73 16.63 11.12
C ALA A 20 -43.26 17.67 12.14
N GLY A 21 -42.50 17.23 13.15
CA GLY A 21 -41.91 18.13 14.14
C GLY A 21 -41.01 19.20 13.51
N GLN A 22 -40.62 20.20 14.31
CA GLN A 22 -39.70 21.26 13.84
C GLN A 22 -38.42 20.66 13.23
N ARG A 23 -37.97 21.23 12.09
CA ARG A 23 -36.78 20.77 11.35
C ARG A 23 -35.52 20.97 12.20
N GLY A 24 -34.73 19.90 12.37
CA GLY A 24 -33.43 19.91 13.05
C GLY A 24 -32.93 18.49 13.32
N ALA A 25 -31.63 18.33 13.58
CA ALA A 25 -31.06 17.04 13.98
C ALA A 25 -31.67 16.61 15.32
N GLY A 26 -32.42 15.50 15.32
CA GLY A 26 -33.22 15.03 16.47
C GLY A 26 -34.74 15.29 16.34
N SER A 27 -35.23 15.71 15.17
CA SER A 27 -36.66 15.86 14.92
C SER A 27 -37.39 14.55 15.14
N THR A 28 -38.36 14.55 16.06
CA THR A 28 -39.23 13.41 16.34
C THR A 28 -40.61 13.68 15.75
N SER A 29 -41.01 12.88 14.75
CA SER A 29 -42.36 12.93 14.20
C SER A 29 -43.36 12.36 15.21
N LEU A 30 -44.56 12.96 15.28
CA LEU A 30 -45.65 12.44 16.11
C LEU A 30 -46.69 11.76 15.21
N VAL A 31 -47.02 10.52 15.51
CA VAL A 31 -48.10 9.79 14.84
C VAL A 31 -49.42 10.17 15.52
N ARG A 32 -50.35 10.79 14.79
CA ARG A 32 -51.67 11.22 15.30
C ARG A 32 -52.76 10.19 15.07
N ARG A 33 -52.71 9.53 13.91
CA ARG A 33 -53.59 8.42 13.55
C ARG A 33 -52.79 7.27 12.99
N TRP A 34 -53.16 6.07 13.40
CA TRP A 34 -52.51 4.84 13.00
C TRP A 34 -53.52 3.71 12.95
N ALA A 35 -53.16 2.64 12.23
CA ALA A 35 -53.87 1.37 12.26
C ALA A 35 -52.86 0.25 12.48
N SER A 36 -53.24 -0.76 13.27
CA SER A 36 -52.46 -1.99 13.39
C SER A 36 -52.52 -2.76 12.08
N VAL A 37 -51.39 -3.36 11.71
CA VAL A 37 -51.28 -4.21 10.53
C VAL A 37 -50.84 -5.60 10.97
N ASP A 38 -51.58 -6.61 10.52
CA ASP A 38 -51.17 -8.00 10.68
C ASP A 38 -49.89 -8.25 9.87
N PRO A 39 -48.77 -8.64 10.51
CA PRO A 39 -47.54 -8.97 9.81
C PRO A 39 -47.71 -10.07 8.76
N ALA A 40 -48.69 -10.97 8.92
CA ALA A 40 -48.99 -11.99 7.92
C ALA A 40 -49.52 -11.40 6.61
N ALA A 41 -50.30 -10.31 6.66
CA ALA A 41 -50.78 -9.61 5.47
C ALA A 41 -49.63 -8.94 4.71
N LEU A 42 -48.62 -8.43 5.42
CA LEU A 42 -47.43 -7.84 4.81
C LEU A 42 -46.60 -8.88 4.05
N ARG A 43 -46.50 -10.12 4.56
CA ARG A 43 -45.76 -11.21 3.90
C ARG A 43 -46.32 -11.58 2.52
N ALA A 44 -47.62 -11.37 2.29
CA ALA A 44 -48.28 -11.64 1.02
C ALA A 44 -48.20 -10.44 0.04
N HIS A 45 -47.69 -9.29 0.49
CA HIS A 45 -47.67 -8.07 -0.31
C HIS A 45 -46.49 -8.07 -1.31
N PRO A 46 -46.63 -7.48 -2.52
CA PRO A 46 -45.54 -7.44 -3.51
C PRO A 46 -44.26 -6.72 -3.09
N LEU A 47 -44.34 -5.85 -2.07
CA LEU A 47 -43.19 -5.15 -1.47
C LEU A 47 -42.45 -5.99 -0.41
N TRP A 48 -42.98 -7.16 -0.06
CA TRP A 48 -42.28 -8.10 0.79
C TRP A 48 -41.13 -8.73 0.01
N VAL A 49 -39.93 -8.66 0.58
CA VAL A 49 -38.74 -9.27 0.01
C VAL A 49 -38.13 -10.16 1.08
N GLU A 50 -37.94 -11.43 0.73
CA GLU A 50 -37.10 -12.35 1.48
C GLU A 50 -35.92 -12.78 0.60
N GLY A 51 -34.71 -12.63 1.12
CA GLY A 51 -33.52 -12.94 0.34
C GLY A 51 -32.24 -12.81 1.16
N GLU A 52 -31.13 -13.13 0.52
CA GLU A 52 -29.81 -12.89 1.08
C GLU A 52 -29.39 -11.45 0.80
N ALA A 53 -28.90 -10.77 1.82
CA ALA A 53 -28.33 -9.45 1.73
C ALA A 53 -26.93 -9.46 2.35
N VAL A 54 -26.02 -8.69 1.77
CA VAL A 54 -24.72 -8.40 2.38
C VAL A 54 -24.78 -7.03 3.03
N ARG A 55 -24.10 -6.88 4.17
CA ARG A 55 -23.95 -5.59 4.82
C ARG A 55 -22.61 -5.49 5.53
N TRP A 56 -22.25 -4.26 5.88
CA TRP A 56 -21.06 -3.95 6.64
C TRP A 56 -21.32 -4.14 8.13
N ASP A 57 -20.49 -4.92 8.81
CA ASP A 57 -20.41 -4.98 10.25
C ASP A 57 -19.26 -4.08 10.72
N ALA A 58 -19.58 -2.84 11.10
CA ALA A 58 -18.60 -1.85 11.51
C ALA A 58 -17.82 -2.24 12.78
N LEU A 59 -18.46 -2.97 13.71
CA LEU A 59 -17.79 -3.44 14.93
C LEU A 59 -16.75 -4.51 14.63
N ARG A 60 -17.03 -5.37 13.65
CA ARG A 60 -16.12 -6.45 13.24
C ARG A 60 -15.20 -6.08 12.07
N GLY A 61 -15.42 -4.93 11.43
CA GLY A 61 -14.64 -4.48 10.27
C GLY A 61 -14.72 -5.43 9.09
N ARG A 62 -15.90 -6.00 8.82
CA ARG A 62 -16.10 -7.00 7.77
C ARG A 62 -17.50 -6.98 7.16
N VAL A 63 -17.58 -7.45 5.92
CA VAL A 63 -18.83 -7.82 5.26
C VAL A 63 -19.34 -9.12 5.87
N VAL A 64 -20.63 -9.14 6.15
CA VAL A 64 -21.37 -10.34 6.54
C VAL A 64 -22.61 -10.50 5.66
N ALA A 65 -23.07 -11.73 5.54
CA ALA A 65 -24.34 -12.03 4.87
C ALA A 65 -25.40 -12.42 5.90
N GLU A 66 -26.61 -12.00 5.62
CA GLU A 66 -27.79 -12.35 6.39
C GLU A 66 -28.95 -12.64 5.44
N ARG A 67 -29.80 -13.59 5.83
CA ARG A 67 -31.10 -13.75 5.19
C ARG A 67 -32.07 -12.81 5.89
N VAL A 68 -32.59 -11.87 5.13
CA VAL A 68 -33.45 -10.80 5.60
C VAL A 68 -34.84 -11.01 5.05
N ALA A 69 -35.84 -10.88 5.92
CA ALA A 69 -37.23 -10.74 5.54
C ALA A 69 -37.66 -9.31 5.87
N ARG A 70 -38.01 -8.53 4.85
CA ARG A 70 -38.33 -7.11 4.98
C ARG A 70 -39.58 -6.74 4.17
N PHE A 71 -40.29 -5.73 4.65
CA PHE A 71 -41.28 -5.02 3.87
C PHE A 71 -40.71 -3.66 3.51
N ASP A 72 -40.42 -3.41 2.24
CA ASP A 72 -39.67 -2.22 1.82
C ASP A 72 -38.38 -2.08 2.67
N ASP A 73 -38.12 -0.93 3.29
CA ASP A 73 -36.93 -0.73 4.13
C ASP A 73 -37.07 -1.27 5.57
N LEU A 74 -38.25 -1.80 5.96
CA LEU A 74 -38.50 -2.30 7.32
C LEU A 74 -38.12 -3.78 7.45
N VAL A 75 -37.04 -4.06 8.18
CA VAL A 75 -36.57 -5.42 8.47
C VAL A 75 -37.37 -6.04 9.62
N PHE A 76 -37.95 -7.22 9.37
CA PHE A 76 -38.68 -8.02 10.37
C PHE A 76 -37.80 -9.09 11.00
N GLU A 77 -37.04 -9.80 10.16
CA GLU A 77 -36.16 -10.88 10.58
C GLU A 77 -34.84 -10.76 9.84
N ALA A 78 -33.74 -10.96 10.56
CA ALA A 78 -32.41 -11.06 10.00
C ALA A 78 -31.67 -12.21 10.69
N ARG A 79 -31.26 -13.21 9.91
CA ARG A 79 -30.48 -14.36 10.42
C ARG A 79 -29.15 -14.47 9.68
N PRO A 80 -28.02 -14.66 10.39
CA PRO A 80 -26.72 -14.84 9.73
C PRO A 80 -26.75 -16.04 8.78
N VAL A 81 -26.16 -15.87 7.59
CA VAL A 81 -25.96 -16.96 6.62
C VAL A 81 -24.52 -16.94 6.10
N PRO A 82 -24.02 -18.05 5.52
CA PRO A 82 -22.71 -18.04 4.86
C PRO A 82 -22.64 -16.99 3.75
N LEU A 83 -21.51 -16.28 3.67
CA LEU A 83 -21.27 -15.28 2.64
C LEU A 83 -21.02 -15.96 1.28
N SER A 84 -22.06 -15.97 0.44
CA SER A 84 -22.09 -16.56 -0.90
C SER A 84 -21.77 -15.53 -2.00
N ASP A 85 -22.35 -14.32 -1.91
CA ASP A 85 -22.14 -13.24 -2.87
C ASP A 85 -20.79 -12.52 -2.65
N ARG A 86 -19.77 -13.04 -3.33
CA ARG A 86 -18.41 -12.49 -3.28
C ARG A 86 -18.24 -11.19 -4.05
N VAL A 87 -19.11 -10.92 -5.03
CA VAL A 87 -19.03 -9.70 -5.83
C VAL A 87 -19.55 -8.53 -5.00
N ALA A 88 -20.73 -8.68 -4.38
CA ALA A 88 -21.28 -7.67 -3.49
C ALA A 88 -20.38 -7.47 -2.26
N ALA A 89 -19.77 -8.53 -1.74
CA ALA A 89 -18.80 -8.40 -0.65
C ALA A 89 -17.55 -7.61 -1.03
N ALA A 90 -16.95 -7.88 -2.18
CA ALA A 90 -15.79 -7.14 -2.64
C ALA A 90 -16.12 -5.66 -2.89
N ALA A 91 -17.30 -5.37 -3.46
CA ALA A 91 -17.77 -4.00 -3.69
C ALA A 91 -17.95 -3.23 -2.38
N LEU A 92 -18.59 -3.86 -1.38
CA LEU A 92 -18.79 -3.22 -0.08
C LEU A 92 -17.47 -3.04 0.68
N LEU A 93 -16.57 -4.04 0.62
CA LEU A 93 -15.23 -3.91 1.21
C LEU A 93 -14.43 -2.78 0.55
N LEU A 94 -14.51 -2.65 -0.78
CA LEU A 94 -13.86 -1.59 -1.52
C LEU A 94 -14.38 -0.21 -1.10
N GLU A 95 -15.70 -0.04 -0.98
CA GLU A 95 -16.30 1.20 -0.49
C GLU A 95 -15.72 1.61 0.87
N GLN A 96 -15.67 0.65 1.81
CA GLN A 96 -15.17 0.91 3.16
C GLN A 96 -13.66 1.17 3.19
N ALA A 97 -12.88 0.43 2.39
CA ALA A 97 -11.44 0.62 2.30
C ALA A 97 -11.05 1.92 1.59
N SER A 98 -11.88 2.42 0.68
CA SER A 98 -11.62 3.65 -0.08
C SER A 98 -11.75 4.92 0.76
N ALA A 99 -12.42 4.86 1.92
CA ALA A 99 -12.50 5.99 2.85
C ALA A 99 -11.12 6.37 3.41
N ASP A 100 -10.26 5.38 3.66
CA ASP A 100 -8.87 5.56 4.06
C ASP A 100 -8.06 4.31 3.66
N ALA A 101 -7.47 4.36 2.47
CA ALA A 101 -6.72 3.24 1.90
C ALA A 101 -5.48 2.88 2.75
N GLU A 102 -4.84 3.87 3.37
CA GLU A 102 -3.68 3.64 4.23
C GLU A 102 -4.08 2.93 5.53
N ALA A 103 -5.15 3.37 6.19
CA ALA A 103 -5.65 2.70 7.38
C ALA A 103 -6.18 1.29 7.07
N ALA A 104 -6.83 1.10 5.92
CA ALA A 104 -7.36 -0.18 5.48
C ALA A 104 -6.26 -1.21 5.24
N LEU A 105 -5.18 -0.81 4.56
CA LEU A 105 -4.04 -1.68 4.26
C LEU A 105 -3.07 -1.81 5.44
N GLY A 106 -3.03 -0.84 6.35
CA GLY A 106 -2.14 -0.83 7.51
C GLY A 106 -0.66 -0.77 7.11
N THR A 107 0.19 -1.41 7.91
CA THR A 107 1.63 -1.49 7.64
C THR A 107 1.90 -2.38 6.43
N LEU A 108 2.53 -1.79 5.41
CA LEU A 108 2.90 -2.50 4.20
C LEU A 108 4.17 -3.33 4.39
N ASP A 109 4.34 -4.35 3.55
CA ASP A 109 5.60 -5.11 3.49
C ASP A 109 6.71 -4.32 2.78
N GLU A 110 7.95 -4.79 2.94
CA GLU A 110 9.14 -4.14 2.34
C GLU A 110 9.03 -4.06 0.81
N ALA A 111 8.42 -5.07 0.17
CA ALA A 111 8.28 -5.10 -1.29
C ALA A 111 7.32 -4.01 -1.79
N ALA A 112 6.22 -3.76 -1.09
CA ALA A 112 5.27 -2.71 -1.42
C ALA A 112 5.86 -1.32 -1.16
N GLU A 113 6.56 -1.13 -0.03
CA GLU A 113 7.23 0.15 0.26
C GLU A 113 8.33 0.45 -0.79
N GLU A 114 9.15 -0.55 -1.15
CA GLU A 114 10.20 -0.39 -2.16
C GLU A 114 9.59 -0.07 -3.56
N LEU A 115 8.49 -0.74 -3.93
CA LEU A 115 7.78 -0.44 -5.18
C LEU A 115 7.21 0.99 -5.20
N LEU A 116 6.55 1.41 -4.13
CA LEU A 116 5.98 2.76 -4.03
C LEU A 116 7.09 3.82 -4.06
N ALA A 117 8.23 3.56 -3.41
CA ALA A 117 9.41 4.41 -3.49
C ALA A 117 9.94 4.54 -4.93
N ARG A 118 10.04 3.42 -5.67
CA ARG A 118 10.42 3.43 -7.10
C ARG A 118 9.41 4.23 -7.93
N LEU A 119 8.11 3.99 -7.80
CA LEU A 119 7.07 4.72 -8.55
C LEU A 119 7.10 6.23 -8.28
N ARG A 120 7.25 6.63 -7.03
CA ARG A 120 7.33 8.06 -6.66
C ARG A 120 8.64 8.69 -7.17
N THR A 121 9.74 7.95 -7.19
CA THR A 121 10.99 8.40 -7.79
C THR A 121 10.84 8.55 -9.30
N LEU A 122 10.14 7.64 -9.98
CA LEU A 122 9.86 7.71 -11.42
C LEU A 122 9.04 8.96 -11.73
N ALA A 123 7.97 9.19 -10.96
CA ALA A 123 7.11 10.36 -11.10
C ALA A 123 7.88 11.69 -10.96
N ARG A 124 8.81 11.77 -10.00
CA ARG A 124 9.67 12.96 -9.81
C ARG A 124 10.69 13.12 -10.92
N ALA A 125 11.29 12.02 -11.38
CA ALA A 125 12.33 12.04 -12.41
C ALA A 125 11.79 12.31 -13.82
N PHE A 126 10.53 11.94 -14.08
CA PHE A 126 9.86 12.09 -15.37
C PHE A 126 8.48 12.74 -15.19
N PRO A 127 8.42 14.04 -14.87
CA PRO A 127 7.16 14.76 -14.66
C PRO A 127 6.25 14.74 -15.90
N GLU A 128 6.82 14.55 -17.09
CA GLU A 128 6.08 14.40 -18.35
C GLU A 128 5.18 13.14 -18.41
N LEU A 129 5.33 12.19 -17.48
CA LEU A 129 4.48 11.00 -17.37
C LEU A 129 3.21 11.24 -16.55
N GLU A 130 3.11 12.40 -15.88
CA GLU A 130 1.95 12.79 -15.05
C GLU A 130 1.58 11.75 -13.98
N LEU A 131 2.59 11.03 -13.45
CA LEU A 131 2.39 10.00 -12.44
C LEU A 131 2.23 10.60 -11.03
N PRO A 132 1.47 9.95 -10.14
CA PRO A 132 1.36 10.37 -8.74
C PRO A 132 2.70 10.36 -7.99
N THR A 133 3.04 11.47 -7.33
CA THR A 133 4.23 11.60 -6.46
C THR A 133 3.94 11.26 -4.99
N ALA A 134 2.66 11.22 -4.60
CA ALA A 134 2.18 10.75 -3.31
C ALA A 134 1.90 9.24 -3.34
N ARG A 135 1.87 8.59 -2.16
CA ARG A 135 1.60 7.15 -2.04
C ARG A 135 0.10 6.81 -2.18
N ALA A 136 -0.79 7.67 -1.69
CA ALA A 136 -2.23 7.38 -1.60
C ALA A 136 -2.87 6.96 -2.94
N PRO A 137 -2.65 7.65 -4.08
CA PRO A 137 -3.28 7.27 -5.35
C PRO A 137 -2.87 5.88 -5.85
N TRP A 138 -1.65 5.43 -5.53
CA TRP A 138 -1.20 4.07 -5.87
C TRP A 138 -1.91 3.00 -5.05
N LEU A 139 -2.15 3.27 -3.77
CA LEU A 139 -2.87 2.38 -2.87
C LEU A 139 -4.35 2.29 -3.25
N GLU A 140 -4.99 3.44 -3.49
CA GLU A 140 -6.37 3.54 -3.97
C GLU A 140 -6.57 2.76 -5.27
N GLY A 141 -5.67 2.93 -6.24
CA GLY A 141 -5.71 2.20 -7.51
C GLY A 141 -5.51 0.67 -7.37
N ALA A 142 -4.89 0.21 -6.28
CA ALA A 142 -4.70 -1.22 -6.00
C ALA A 142 -5.89 -1.85 -5.26
N LEU A 143 -6.70 -1.06 -4.54
CA LEU A 143 -7.81 -1.56 -3.72
C LEU A 143 -8.81 -2.45 -4.49
N PRO A 144 -9.23 -2.14 -5.73
CA PRO A 144 -10.17 -3.00 -6.45
C PRO A 144 -9.67 -4.44 -6.59
N ALA A 145 -8.41 -4.62 -6.98
CA ALA A 145 -7.79 -5.94 -7.11
C ALA A 145 -7.59 -6.62 -5.75
N LEU A 146 -7.27 -5.85 -4.71
CA LEU A 146 -7.11 -6.36 -3.35
C LEU A 146 -8.44 -6.81 -2.74
N CYS A 147 -9.57 -6.17 -3.04
CA CYS A 147 -10.86 -6.53 -2.47
C CYS A 147 -11.45 -7.83 -3.06
N VAL A 148 -11.01 -8.24 -4.26
CA VAL A 148 -11.51 -9.48 -4.90
C VAL A 148 -11.28 -10.69 -3.99
N GLY A 149 -12.37 -11.41 -3.69
CA GLY A 149 -12.35 -12.63 -2.88
C GLY A 149 -12.19 -12.41 -1.37
N ARG A 150 -12.08 -11.16 -0.91
CA ARG A 150 -11.95 -10.79 0.50
C ARG A 150 -13.24 -10.20 1.04
N ALA A 151 -13.38 -10.19 2.36
CA ALA A 151 -14.59 -9.68 3.02
C ALA A 151 -14.29 -8.90 4.31
N ALA A 152 -13.05 -8.83 4.78
CA ALA A 152 -12.67 -8.09 5.98
C ALA A 152 -11.50 -7.14 5.70
N LEU A 153 -11.44 -6.04 6.46
CA LEU A 153 -10.27 -5.15 6.43
C LEU A 153 -8.99 -5.88 6.87
N ASP A 154 -9.10 -6.82 7.80
CA ASP A 154 -7.93 -7.62 8.22
C ASP A 154 -7.37 -8.51 7.09
N ASP A 155 -8.23 -8.92 6.14
CA ASP A 155 -7.77 -9.65 4.94
C ASP A 155 -6.90 -8.77 4.03
N LEU A 156 -7.15 -7.46 4.01
CA LEU A 156 -6.40 -6.48 3.22
C LEU A 156 -5.01 -6.24 3.81
N ARG A 157 -4.86 -6.25 5.13
CA ARG A 157 -3.57 -6.08 5.83
C ARG A 157 -2.54 -7.16 5.51
N ARG A 158 -3.00 -8.31 5.02
CA ARG A 158 -2.15 -9.45 4.61
C ARG A 158 -2.11 -9.64 3.10
N ALA A 159 -2.72 -8.72 2.35
CA ALA A 159 -2.82 -8.84 0.91
C ALA A 159 -1.51 -8.42 0.22
N PRO A 160 -1.19 -8.99 -0.95
CA PRO A 160 0.04 -8.70 -1.66
C PRO A 160 -0.05 -7.33 -2.38
N VAL A 161 0.15 -6.25 -1.62
CA VAL A 161 -0.04 -4.86 -2.11
C VAL A 161 0.87 -4.55 -3.29
N ALA A 162 2.14 -4.97 -3.25
CA ALA A 162 3.07 -4.75 -4.36
C ALA A 162 2.55 -5.33 -5.68
N ALA A 163 2.02 -6.56 -5.65
CA ALA A 163 1.49 -7.22 -6.83
C ALA A 163 0.23 -6.53 -7.35
N ALA A 164 -0.65 -6.06 -6.46
CA ALA A 164 -1.86 -5.35 -6.85
C ALA A 164 -1.56 -3.97 -7.44
N VAL A 165 -0.60 -3.23 -6.88
CA VAL A 165 -0.11 -1.97 -7.47
C VAL A 165 0.46 -2.23 -8.86
N LEU A 166 1.34 -3.22 -9.03
CA LEU A 166 1.89 -3.55 -10.36
C LEU A 166 0.81 -3.94 -11.38
N ALA A 167 -0.24 -4.62 -10.93
CA ALA A 167 -1.35 -5.04 -11.78
C ALA A 167 -2.27 -3.87 -12.19
N SER A 168 -2.31 -2.78 -11.41
CA SER A 168 -3.08 -1.58 -11.75
C SER A 168 -2.33 -0.60 -12.66
N LEU A 169 -1.02 -0.80 -12.85
CA LEU A 169 -0.21 0.06 -13.73
C LEU A 169 -0.50 -0.20 -15.22
N PRO A 170 -0.53 0.85 -16.05
CA PRO A 170 -0.36 0.70 -17.49
C PRO A 170 0.96 -0.02 -17.81
N TRP A 171 0.93 -0.85 -18.86
CA TRP A 171 2.08 -1.64 -19.29
C TRP A 171 3.34 -0.78 -19.54
N GLU A 172 3.16 0.39 -20.15
CA GLU A 172 4.22 1.32 -20.50
C GLU A 172 4.91 1.88 -19.25
N VAL A 173 4.15 2.17 -18.20
CA VAL A 173 4.66 2.64 -16.91
C VAL A 173 5.48 1.53 -16.25
N ARG A 174 4.98 0.30 -16.23
CA ARG A 174 5.71 -0.85 -15.69
C ARG A 174 7.04 -1.09 -16.41
N ARG A 175 7.02 -1.10 -17.75
CA ARG A 175 8.25 -1.26 -18.56
C ARG A 175 9.25 -0.15 -18.28
N ARG A 176 8.79 1.10 -18.14
CA ARG A 176 9.66 2.24 -17.86
C ARG A 176 10.20 2.21 -16.44
N LEU A 177 9.40 1.78 -15.46
CA LEU A 177 9.84 1.58 -14.09
C LEU A 177 11.02 0.59 -14.01
N ASP A 178 10.91 -0.54 -14.72
CA ASP A 178 11.96 -1.57 -14.71
C ASP A 178 13.23 -1.14 -15.44
N ALA A 179 13.10 -0.39 -16.53
CA ALA A 179 14.23 0.13 -17.29
C ALA A 179 14.95 1.29 -16.59
N GLU A 180 14.19 2.25 -16.05
CA GLU A 180 14.72 3.50 -15.51
C GLU A 180 15.10 3.38 -14.04
N LEU A 181 14.40 2.55 -13.26
CA LEU A 181 14.64 2.35 -11.84
C LEU A 181 14.76 0.85 -11.54
N PRO A 182 15.83 0.20 -12.02
CA PRO A 182 16.01 -1.24 -11.86
C PRO A 182 16.32 -1.61 -10.40
N GLU A 183 15.89 -2.80 -9.96
CA GLU A 183 16.22 -3.28 -8.61
C GLU A 183 17.71 -3.56 -8.42
N ARG A 184 18.45 -3.76 -9.53
CA ARG A 184 19.88 -4.05 -9.52
C ARG A 184 20.60 -3.32 -10.63
N ILE A 185 21.80 -2.85 -10.32
CA ILE A 185 22.71 -2.26 -11.32
C ILE A 185 24.02 -3.05 -11.41
N PRO A 186 24.63 -3.16 -12.60
CA PRO A 186 25.97 -3.70 -12.72
C PRO A 186 26.97 -2.77 -12.02
N ILE A 187 27.94 -3.36 -11.32
CA ILE A 187 29.06 -2.64 -10.71
C ILE A 187 30.39 -3.20 -11.24
N PRO A 188 31.52 -2.47 -11.10
CA PRO A 188 32.80 -2.85 -11.72
C PRO A 188 33.29 -4.25 -11.36
N SER A 189 32.95 -4.76 -10.16
CA SER A 189 33.26 -6.13 -9.73
C SER A 189 32.55 -7.24 -10.53
N GLY A 190 31.72 -6.88 -11.51
CA GLY A 190 31.03 -7.80 -12.42
C GLY A 190 29.72 -8.38 -11.88
N ARG A 191 29.31 -8.07 -10.64
CA ARG A 191 27.99 -8.48 -10.12
C ARG A 191 26.93 -7.42 -10.34
N ALA A 192 25.67 -7.86 -10.30
CA ALA A 192 24.50 -7.00 -10.21
C ALA A 192 24.17 -6.70 -8.74
N ALA A 193 24.37 -5.46 -8.31
CA ALA A 193 24.16 -5.03 -6.93
C ALA A 193 22.76 -4.47 -6.70
N LYS A 194 22.09 -4.89 -5.61
CA LYS A 194 20.74 -4.45 -5.25
C LYS A 194 20.75 -2.97 -4.86
N LEU A 195 19.82 -2.21 -5.43
CA LEU A 195 19.47 -0.88 -5.00
C LEU A 195 18.34 -0.97 -3.97
N ALA A 196 18.42 -0.19 -2.90
CA ALA A 196 17.32 0.02 -1.98
C ALA A 196 16.67 1.36 -2.30
N TYR A 197 15.35 1.39 -2.43
CA TYR A 197 14.58 2.60 -2.70
C TYR A 197 13.82 2.99 -1.43
N ASP A 198 14.02 4.22 -0.96
CA ASP A 198 13.33 4.77 0.21
C ASP A 198 12.33 5.87 -0.17
N ALA A 199 11.51 6.29 0.79
CA ALA A 199 10.48 7.31 0.60
C ALA A 199 11.05 8.70 0.30
N GLU A 200 12.27 8.98 0.78
CA GLU A 200 12.95 10.29 0.69
C GLU A 200 13.63 10.55 -0.66
N GLY A 201 13.80 9.53 -1.51
CA GLY A 201 13.88 9.74 -2.96
C GLY A 201 15.27 9.74 -3.58
N ALA A 202 16.19 8.93 -3.08
CA ALA A 202 17.34 8.53 -3.89
C ALA A 202 17.66 7.03 -3.67
N PRO A 203 17.89 6.25 -4.75
CA PRO A 203 18.31 4.86 -4.60
C PRO A 203 19.62 4.77 -3.85
N VAL A 204 19.68 3.86 -2.89
CA VAL A 204 20.85 3.58 -2.06
C VAL A 204 21.52 2.31 -2.55
N LEU A 205 22.83 2.36 -2.76
CA LEU A 205 23.67 1.21 -3.02
C LEU A 205 24.62 0.98 -1.86
N ALA A 206 24.35 -0.06 -1.07
CA ALA A 206 25.29 -0.57 -0.09
C ALA A 206 26.30 -1.52 -0.76
N VAL A 207 27.56 -1.09 -0.84
CA VAL A 207 28.58 -1.79 -1.62
C VAL A 207 29.94 -1.71 -0.96
N LYS A 208 30.71 -2.81 -1.03
CA LYS A 208 32.07 -2.82 -0.50
C LYS A 208 32.95 -1.97 -1.39
N ILE A 209 33.80 -1.14 -0.78
CA ILE A 209 34.59 -0.13 -1.48
C ILE A 209 35.46 -0.72 -2.61
N GLN A 210 36.03 -1.90 -2.39
CA GLN A 210 36.87 -2.60 -3.39
C GLN A 210 36.12 -3.08 -4.63
N GLU A 211 34.79 -3.11 -4.58
CA GLU A 211 33.97 -3.50 -5.73
C GLU A 211 33.75 -2.34 -6.70
N LEU A 212 34.05 -1.10 -6.27
CA LEU A 212 33.95 0.12 -7.06
C LEU A 212 35.30 0.60 -7.59
N TYR A 213 36.40 -0.13 -7.36
CA TYR A 213 37.67 0.22 -7.99
C TYR A 213 37.54 0.25 -9.52
N GLY A 214 38.24 1.20 -10.14
CA GLY A 214 38.09 1.51 -11.56
C GLY A 214 36.91 2.41 -11.91
N GLN A 215 35.97 2.68 -10.98
CA GLN A 215 34.82 3.55 -11.25
C GLN A 215 35.06 4.98 -10.76
N SER A 216 35.10 5.91 -11.71
CA SER A 216 35.29 7.34 -11.44
C SER A 216 33.99 8.07 -11.09
N ALA A 217 32.92 7.82 -11.85
CA ALA A 217 31.65 8.52 -11.70
C ALA A 217 30.66 7.79 -10.78
N THR A 218 29.89 8.55 -10.01
CA THR A 218 28.76 8.01 -9.22
C THR A 218 27.77 7.31 -10.17
N PRO A 219 27.33 6.08 -9.87
CA PRO A 219 26.24 5.46 -10.61
C PRO A 219 24.99 6.34 -10.59
N THR A 220 24.25 6.34 -11.69
CA THR A 220 22.97 7.03 -11.81
C THR A 220 21.92 6.07 -12.34
N VAL A 221 20.66 6.37 -12.05
CA VAL A 221 19.48 5.72 -12.64
C VAL A 221 18.62 6.78 -13.33
N ALA A 222 17.50 6.37 -13.92
CA ALA A 222 16.56 7.23 -14.63
C ALA A 222 17.25 8.06 -15.73
N GLY A 223 18.01 7.39 -16.61
CA GLY A 223 18.75 8.04 -17.69
C GLY A 223 19.73 9.12 -17.23
N GLY A 224 20.30 8.99 -16.02
CA GLY A 224 21.24 9.97 -15.46
C GLY A 224 20.61 11.04 -14.56
N ARG A 225 19.27 11.08 -14.45
CA ARG A 225 18.54 12.11 -13.68
C ARG A 225 18.64 11.92 -12.18
N VAL A 226 18.84 10.69 -11.71
CA VAL A 226 18.82 10.36 -10.28
C VAL A 226 20.15 9.73 -9.87
N PRO A 227 20.99 10.44 -9.09
CA PRO A 227 22.24 9.88 -8.59
C PRO A 227 21.98 8.85 -7.49
N VAL A 228 22.75 7.76 -7.52
CA VAL A 228 22.72 6.73 -6.48
C VAL A 228 23.52 7.19 -5.27
N VAL A 229 22.93 7.06 -4.08
CA VAL A 229 23.63 7.27 -2.81
C VAL A 229 24.45 6.02 -2.51
N LEU A 230 25.76 6.18 -2.40
CA LEU A 230 26.68 5.09 -2.10
C LEU A 230 26.87 4.98 -0.60
N HIS A 231 26.46 3.86 -0.01
CA HIS A 231 26.87 3.44 1.32
C HIS A 231 28.11 2.57 1.15
N LEU A 232 29.28 3.19 1.22
CA LEU A 232 30.56 2.52 1.06
C LEU A 232 30.87 1.70 2.30
N LEU A 233 31.11 0.41 2.10
CA LEU A 233 31.33 -0.56 3.16
C LEU A 233 32.78 -1.08 3.17
N SER A 234 33.23 -1.49 4.35
CA SER A 234 34.47 -2.23 4.53
C SER A 234 34.34 -3.65 3.98
N PRO A 235 35.44 -4.42 3.89
CA PRO A 235 35.36 -5.80 3.42
C PRO A 235 34.48 -6.69 4.29
N ALA A 236 34.38 -6.36 5.59
CA ALA A 236 33.52 -7.01 6.57
C ALA A 236 32.09 -6.45 6.60
N GLY A 237 31.72 -5.56 5.68
CA GLY A 237 30.36 -5.00 5.57
C GLY A 237 30.07 -3.87 6.55
N ARG A 238 31.07 -3.32 7.24
CA ARG A 238 30.85 -2.18 8.17
C ARG A 238 30.75 -0.87 7.39
N PRO A 239 29.84 0.05 7.74
CA PRO A 239 29.76 1.36 7.11
C PRO A 239 31.09 2.13 7.25
N LEU A 240 31.56 2.73 6.14
CA LEU A 240 32.74 3.59 6.10
C LEU A 240 32.38 5.03 5.79
N GLN A 241 31.62 5.23 4.71
CA GLN A 241 31.26 6.56 4.22
C GLN A 241 29.94 6.49 3.46
N VAL A 242 29.12 7.52 3.60
CA VAL A 242 27.98 7.77 2.71
C VAL A 242 28.37 8.89 1.74
N THR A 243 28.20 8.69 0.43
CA THR A 243 28.50 9.73 -0.57
C THR A 243 27.52 9.70 -1.73
N ARG A 244 27.27 10.89 -2.31
CA ARG A 244 26.58 11.08 -3.60
C ARG A 244 27.56 11.49 -4.71
N ASP A 245 28.84 11.67 -4.36
CA ASP A 245 29.92 12.08 -5.25
C ASP A 245 31.11 11.14 -5.04
N LEU A 246 31.17 10.11 -5.88
CA LEU A 246 32.23 9.10 -5.84
C LEU A 246 33.58 9.69 -6.28
N ALA A 247 33.58 10.64 -7.23
CA ALA A 247 34.79 11.27 -7.72
C ALA A 247 35.46 12.10 -6.61
N SER A 248 34.69 12.93 -5.91
CA SER A 248 35.20 13.69 -4.75
C SER A 248 35.65 12.78 -3.61
N PHE A 249 34.94 11.67 -3.39
CA PHE A 249 35.34 10.68 -2.39
C PHE A 249 36.75 10.12 -2.70
N TRP A 250 37.00 9.68 -3.93
CA TRP A 250 38.31 9.16 -4.34
C TRP A 250 39.41 10.21 -4.22
N ALA A 251 39.14 11.45 -4.63
CA ALA A 251 40.14 12.51 -4.63
C ALA A 251 40.49 13.01 -3.22
N ARG A 252 39.52 13.07 -2.29
CA ARG A 252 39.67 13.81 -1.03
C ARG A 252 39.57 12.95 0.23
N THR A 253 38.70 11.94 0.22
CA THR A 253 38.37 11.14 1.42
C THR A 253 39.13 9.82 1.43
N TRP A 254 39.35 9.21 0.27
CA TRP A 254 40.01 7.92 0.13
C TRP A 254 41.39 7.83 0.80
N PRO A 255 42.30 8.82 0.73
CA PRO A 255 43.61 8.70 1.37
C PRO A 255 43.53 8.43 2.88
N ALA A 256 42.59 9.07 3.58
CA ALA A 256 42.35 8.85 5.01
C ALA A 256 41.72 7.48 5.27
N VAL A 257 40.66 7.13 4.52
CA VAL A 257 39.98 5.82 4.65
C VAL A 257 40.96 4.67 4.38
N ARG A 258 41.78 4.79 3.33
CA ARG A 258 42.84 3.83 2.99
C ARG A 258 43.79 3.59 4.15
N GLY A 259 44.25 4.66 4.83
CA GLY A 259 45.14 4.56 5.97
C GLY A 259 44.54 3.75 7.13
N GLU A 260 43.28 4.03 7.48
CA GLU A 260 42.55 3.28 8.50
C GLU A 260 42.34 1.82 8.09
N MET A 261 41.88 1.59 6.86
CA MET A 261 41.56 0.26 6.35
C MET A 261 42.79 -0.63 6.24
N ARG A 262 43.96 -0.07 5.92
CA ARG A 262 45.23 -0.81 5.88
C ARG A 262 45.61 -1.36 7.26
N SER A 263 45.31 -0.62 8.34
CA SER A 263 45.53 -1.07 9.72
C SER A 263 44.53 -2.15 10.13
N ARG A 264 43.23 -1.93 9.86
CA ARG A 264 42.15 -2.84 10.27
C ARG A 264 42.06 -4.12 9.44
N TYR A 265 42.42 -4.06 8.16
CA TYR A 265 42.25 -5.14 7.20
C TYR A 265 43.54 -5.34 6.35
N PRO A 266 44.67 -5.74 6.97
CA PRO A 266 45.99 -5.78 6.30
C PRO A 266 46.09 -6.84 5.19
N LYS A 267 45.16 -7.80 5.13
CA LYS A 267 45.10 -8.86 4.11
C LYS A 267 44.37 -8.44 2.82
N HIS A 268 43.90 -7.18 2.74
CA HIS A 268 43.20 -6.65 1.57
C HIS A 268 44.08 -5.65 0.83
N ASP A 269 43.87 -5.53 -0.48
CA ASP A 269 44.54 -4.52 -1.29
C ASP A 269 43.93 -3.14 -1.06
N TRP A 270 44.77 -2.17 -0.70
CA TRP A 270 44.41 -0.78 -0.41
C TRP A 270 45.22 0.16 -1.34
N PRO A 271 44.84 0.25 -2.63
CA PRO A 271 45.64 0.92 -3.65
C PRO A 271 45.75 2.43 -3.39
N GLU A 272 46.88 3.01 -3.80
CA GLU A 272 47.05 4.47 -3.81
C GLU A 272 46.19 5.11 -4.89
N ASP A 273 46.15 4.48 -6.07
CA ASP A 273 45.24 4.84 -7.15
C ASP A 273 44.08 3.82 -7.23
N PRO A 274 42.89 4.15 -6.68
CA PRO A 274 41.72 3.27 -6.74
C PRO A 274 41.09 3.19 -8.15
N LEU A 275 41.43 4.12 -9.05
CA LEU A 275 40.91 4.15 -10.43
C LEU A 275 41.70 3.23 -11.36
N ALA A 276 42.97 2.95 -11.05
CA ALA A 276 43.78 1.95 -11.76
C ALA A 276 43.66 0.53 -11.18
N ALA A 277 43.00 0.38 -10.02
CA ALA A 277 42.92 -0.89 -9.32
C ALA A 277 41.84 -1.83 -9.88
N THR A 278 42.11 -3.13 -9.84
CA THR A 278 41.13 -4.15 -10.28
C THR A 278 40.05 -4.34 -9.21
N PRO A 279 38.76 -4.21 -9.56
CA PRO A 279 37.67 -4.44 -8.63
C PRO A 279 37.55 -5.93 -8.26
N SER A 280 37.21 -6.22 -7.00
CA SER A 280 37.11 -7.60 -6.52
C SER A 280 36.02 -7.77 -5.47
N GLN A 281 35.27 -8.86 -5.57
CA GLN A 281 34.31 -9.29 -4.56
C GLN A 281 34.98 -10.04 -3.39
N ARG A 282 36.18 -10.57 -3.61
CA ARG A 282 36.90 -11.46 -2.68
C ARG A 282 37.96 -10.71 -1.89
N THR A 283 38.24 -11.19 -0.69
CA THR A 283 39.51 -10.93 0.00
C THR A 283 40.63 -11.51 -0.86
N ILE A 284 41.39 -10.65 -1.54
CA ILE A 284 42.56 -11.10 -2.29
C ILE A 284 43.66 -11.39 -1.27
N LYS A 285 43.87 -12.67 -0.95
CA LYS A 285 45.15 -13.11 -0.38
C LYS A 285 46.17 -13.04 -1.53
N ARG A 286 47.10 -12.08 -1.51
CA ARG A 286 48.33 -12.23 -2.29
C ARG A 286 49.10 -13.41 -1.69
N ARG A 287 49.33 -14.44 -2.51
CA ARG A 287 50.36 -15.45 -2.30
C ARG A 287 51.71 -14.84 -2.65
#